data_AF-A0A9E4MEK0-F1
#
_entry.id   AF-A0A9E4MEK0-F1
#
_cell.length_a   1.000
_cell.length_b   1.000
_cell.length_c   1.000
_cell.angle_alpha   90.00
_cell.angle_beta   90.00
_cell.angle_gamma   90.00
#
_symmetry.space_group_name_H-M   'P 1'
#
loop_
_entity.id
_entity.type
_entity.pdbx_description
1 polymer ?
#
loop_
_entity_poly.entity_id
_entity_poly.type
_entity_poly.pdbx_seq_one_letter_code
_entity_poly.pdbx_strand_id
1 'polypeptide(L)'
;MTRLARRGAALGALLAVAGWYGAEVRGAVQQAGPALEAVSALRCWRRVDRGAVRIGERFGMTVTCRAVETETGRAAPDTVGLEPESIDLLPFEVLSGERFADVTGPGYRFLQYHYVLRLLGEDYFGRDVFIPPLELNYRIERPSGSGTVLPGREVTYVLPAEPVRVLSLVPDTAADIRGIPLGTLGDAQARLARADLLLLAAAGFGLVAAGVLVIGIRRAHQVRSADRAPTVRAVAAAAVAGAAAHELAAIRRANAAADWSSQGIERGLAALRLAAAVAVDQAVAERAAGPDAAPKSGELRVRAGWLSARSVMASSAVTPALLAAVSAARPAAAISESDLDRLRNALAVFSAARYARAGEPLPGTLTLALEEGLEVTRQLRFRALAPIRWTGRAAASLRNWWQRRWVR
;
A
#
# COMPACT_ATOMS: atom_id res chain seq x y z
N MET A 1 18.36 -43.82 -7.21
CA MET A 1 17.93 -43.86 -5.80
C MET A 1 18.30 -42.53 -5.16
N THR A 2 17.28 -41.86 -4.56
CA THR A 2 17.31 -40.89 -3.44
C THR A 2 18.33 -39.72 -3.48
N ARG A 3 17.93 -38.46 -3.75
CA ARG A 3 17.14 -37.45 -2.98
C ARG A 3 17.98 -36.61 -1.98
N LEU A 4 17.55 -35.33 -1.86
CA LEU A 4 17.90 -34.30 -0.86
C LEU A 4 19.22 -33.54 -1.11
N ALA A 5 19.36 -32.23 -0.93
CA ALA A 5 18.45 -31.14 -0.56
C ALA A 5 19.21 -29.81 -0.74
N ARG A 6 18.58 -28.77 -1.27
CA ARG A 6 18.50 -27.44 -0.63
C ARG A 6 17.72 -26.44 -1.50
N ARG A 7 16.51 -26.17 -0.98
CA ARG A 7 15.64 -25.00 -1.12
C ARG A 7 16.48 -23.70 -1.17
N GLY A 8 16.16 -22.65 -1.91
CA GLY A 8 14.85 -22.11 -2.27
C GLY A 8 14.46 -21.01 -1.26
N ALA A 9 14.68 -19.74 -1.61
CA ALA A 9 13.97 -18.55 -1.07
C ALA A 9 14.64 -17.25 -1.58
N ALA A 10 13.94 -16.44 -2.39
CA ALA A 10 14.13 -14.99 -2.48
C ALA A 10 13.06 -14.39 -3.40
N LEU A 11 11.83 -14.22 -2.88
CA LEU A 11 10.82 -13.37 -3.50
C LEU A 11 9.81 -12.98 -2.41
N GLY A 12 9.80 -11.70 -2.05
CA GLY A 12 8.89 -11.16 -1.05
C GLY A 12 9.43 -9.88 -0.41
N ALA A 13 9.44 -8.79 -1.17
CA ALA A 13 9.61 -7.45 -0.63
C ALA A 13 8.43 -6.60 -1.10
N LEU A 14 7.50 -6.28 -0.19
CA LEU A 14 6.82 -4.98 -0.07
C LEU A 14 5.68 -5.05 0.95
N LEU A 15 5.60 -3.97 1.75
CA LEU A 15 4.55 -3.54 2.68
C LEU A 15 4.70 -3.97 4.15
N ALA A 16 5.34 -3.10 4.93
CA ALA A 16 4.88 -2.73 6.26
C ALA A 16 5.42 -1.34 6.63
N VAL A 17 4.58 -0.32 6.50
CA VAL A 17 4.72 0.94 7.23
C VAL A 17 4.06 0.68 8.59
N ALA A 18 4.85 0.62 9.66
CA ALA A 18 4.37 0.63 11.03
C ALA A 18 5.39 1.38 11.90
N GLY A 19 4.88 2.35 12.64
CA GLY A 19 5.65 3.39 13.30
C GLY A 19 6.62 2.89 14.38
N TRP A 20 7.82 3.47 14.35
CA TRP A 20 8.72 3.52 15.49
C TRP A 20 8.26 4.61 16.46
N TYR A 21 7.52 4.19 17.50
CA TYR A 21 7.71 4.69 18.85
C TYR A 21 8.64 3.67 19.52
N GLY A 22 9.81 4.01 20.04
CA GLY A 22 10.02 4.82 21.24
C GLY A 22 10.47 3.89 22.35
N ALA A 23 11.79 3.77 22.55
CA ALA A 23 12.37 3.04 23.68
C ALA A 23 13.63 3.78 24.16
N GLU A 24 13.41 4.86 24.93
CA GLU A 24 14.44 5.39 25.82
C GLU A 24 14.22 4.80 27.22
N VAL A 25 15.28 4.18 27.74
CA VAL A 25 15.34 3.57 29.07
C VAL A 25 16.26 4.42 29.94
N ARG A 26 15.69 4.87 31.07
CA ARG A 26 16.28 5.28 32.36
C ARG A 26 16.90 6.67 32.48
N GLY A 27 16.20 7.47 33.27
CA GLY A 27 16.79 8.27 34.35
C GLY A 27 15.76 8.39 35.48
N ALA A 28 15.95 7.64 36.57
CA ALA A 28 15.11 7.76 37.76
C ALA A 28 15.39 9.11 38.43
N VAL A 29 14.48 10.06 38.25
CA VAL A 29 14.39 11.24 39.12
C VAL A 29 13.29 10.94 40.12
N GLN A 30 13.70 10.79 41.37
CA GLN A 30 12.84 10.66 42.54
C GLN A 30 12.13 12.00 42.77
N GLN A 31 11.03 12.23 42.06
CA GLN A 31 10.15 13.36 42.34
C GLN A 31 9.30 13.01 43.56
N ALA A 32 9.60 13.70 44.66
CA ALA A 32 8.75 13.81 45.83
C ALA A 32 7.30 14.04 45.38
N GLY A 33 6.41 13.14 45.80
CA GLY A 33 5.03 13.14 45.35
C GLY A 33 4.37 14.49 45.60
N PRO A 34 3.65 15.06 44.62
CA PRO A 34 2.80 16.20 44.91
C PRO A 34 1.80 15.75 45.97
N ALA A 35 1.65 16.57 47.01
CA ALA A 35 0.61 16.42 48.01
C ALA A 35 -0.71 16.14 47.28
N LEU A 36 -1.21 14.91 47.44
CA LEU A 36 -2.51 14.49 46.96
C LEU A 36 -3.55 15.35 47.70
N GLU A 37 -3.86 16.52 47.15
CA GLU A 37 -5.20 17.05 47.17
C GLU A 37 -6.11 15.85 46.88
N ALA A 38 -7.00 15.51 47.81
CA ALA A 38 -7.72 14.24 47.84
C ALA A 38 -8.46 13.99 46.50
N VAL A 39 -7.79 13.35 45.55
CA VAL A 39 -8.36 13.01 44.25
C VAL A 39 -9.47 11.99 44.56
N SER A 40 -10.72 12.41 44.39
CA SER A 40 -11.90 11.57 44.57
C SER A 40 -11.75 10.30 43.72
N ALA A 41 -11.43 9.17 44.35
CA ALA A 41 -11.14 7.89 43.68
C ALA A 41 -12.34 7.36 42.87
N LEU A 42 -13.55 7.81 43.25
CA LEU A 42 -14.77 7.68 42.50
C LEU A 42 -15.39 9.08 42.36
N ARG A 43 -15.90 9.39 41.16
CA ARG A 43 -16.72 10.58 40.93
C ARG A 43 -17.89 10.18 40.03
N CYS A 44 -19.11 10.39 40.51
CA CYS A 44 -20.30 10.14 39.72
C CYS A 44 -21.02 11.45 39.44
N TRP A 45 -21.71 11.50 38.31
CA TRP A 45 -22.65 12.56 37.98
C TRP A 45 -23.87 11.93 37.33
N ARG A 46 -25.02 12.56 37.54
CA ARG A 46 -26.23 12.22 36.82
C ARG A 46 -26.58 13.30 35.84
N ARG A 47 -27.33 12.90 34.82
CA ARG A 47 -27.95 13.79 33.84
C ARG A 47 -29.38 13.34 33.66
N VAL A 48 -30.30 14.27 33.73
CA VAL A 48 -31.70 14.05 33.38
C VAL A 48 -31.92 14.67 32.00
N ASP A 49 -32.66 13.99 31.13
CA ASP A 49 -32.98 14.49 29.79
C ASP A 49 -33.98 15.66 29.81
N ARG A 50 -34.80 15.75 30.85
CA ARG A 50 -35.81 16.80 31.09
C ARG A 50 -35.73 17.33 32.52
N GLY A 51 -35.55 18.64 32.67
CA GLY A 51 -35.62 19.32 33.97
C GLY A 51 -37.04 19.61 34.44
N ALA A 52 -38.03 19.37 33.59
CA ALA A 52 -39.44 19.58 33.89
C ALA A 52 -40.28 18.47 33.27
N VAL A 53 -41.14 17.84 34.07
CA VAL A 53 -41.90 16.65 33.69
C VAL A 53 -43.36 16.77 34.12
N ARG A 54 -44.24 16.04 33.47
CA ARG A 54 -45.64 15.87 33.89
C ARG A 54 -45.81 14.56 34.66
N ILE A 55 -46.84 14.50 35.49
CA ILE A 55 -47.16 13.28 36.25
C ILE A 55 -47.50 12.15 35.27
N GLY A 56 -46.85 10.99 35.40
CA GLY A 56 -47.01 9.87 34.49
C GLY A 56 -46.16 9.92 33.22
N GLU A 57 -45.49 11.04 32.94
CA GLU A 57 -44.57 11.18 31.81
C GLU A 57 -43.29 10.37 32.03
N ARG A 58 -42.81 9.71 30.96
CA ARG A 58 -41.55 8.97 30.98
C ARG A 58 -40.40 9.90 30.62
N PHE A 59 -39.33 9.86 31.41
CA PHE A 59 -38.13 10.64 31.16
C PHE A 59 -36.88 9.84 31.52
N GLY A 60 -35.75 10.17 30.90
CA GLY A 60 -34.48 9.47 31.02
C GLY A 60 -33.56 10.09 32.08
N MET A 61 -32.97 9.25 32.91
CA MET A 61 -31.82 9.60 33.76
C MET A 61 -30.62 8.75 33.38
N THR A 62 -29.47 9.38 33.18
CA THR A 62 -28.19 8.69 32.96
C THR A 62 -27.25 8.98 34.11
N VAL A 63 -26.77 7.94 34.79
CA VAL A 63 -25.73 8.03 35.82
C VAL A 63 -24.43 7.58 35.19
N THR A 64 -23.40 8.42 35.28
CA THR A 64 -22.04 8.09 34.82
C THR A 64 -21.08 8.21 35.99
N CYS A 65 -20.32 7.15 36.22
CA CYS A 65 -19.31 7.08 37.26
C CYS A 65 -17.92 6.94 36.63
N ARG A 66 -16.99 7.77 37.08
CA ARG A 66 -15.56 7.66 36.78
C ARG A 66 -14.85 7.10 38.00
N ALA A 67 -14.35 5.87 37.88
CA ALA A 67 -13.53 5.21 38.87
C ALA A 67 -12.05 5.27 38.45
N VAL A 68 -11.14 5.51 39.39
CA VAL A 68 -9.69 5.42 39.14
C VAL A 68 -9.31 3.96 38.91
N GLU A 69 -8.54 3.69 37.86
CA GLU A 69 -7.98 2.37 37.56
C GLU A 69 -6.54 2.53 37.05
N THR A 70 -5.56 2.32 37.93
CA THR A 70 -4.12 2.42 37.65
C THR A 70 -3.40 1.13 37.99
N GLU A 71 -2.13 1.02 37.61
CA GLU A 71 -1.26 -0.10 37.99
C GLU A 71 -1.04 -0.21 39.51
N THR A 72 -1.19 0.90 40.25
CA THR A 72 -0.94 0.98 41.69
C THR A 72 -2.19 0.78 42.54
N GLY A 73 -3.38 0.83 41.92
CA GLY A 73 -4.64 0.58 42.60
C GLY A 73 -5.86 0.92 41.75
N ARG A 74 -6.99 0.32 42.10
CA ARG A 74 -8.27 0.54 41.43
C ARG A 74 -9.38 0.82 42.44
N ALA A 75 -10.28 1.74 42.11
CA ALA A 75 -11.53 1.93 42.82
C ALA A 75 -12.56 0.95 42.27
N ALA A 76 -13.00 0.02 43.10
CA ALA A 76 -14.05 -0.94 42.78
C ALA A 76 -15.37 -0.45 43.42
N PRO A 77 -16.25 0.22 42.65
CA PRO A 77 -17.58 0.57 43.13
C PRO A 77 -18.41 -0.71 43.28
N ASP A 78 -19.23 -0.75 44.33
CA ASP A 78 -20.30 -1.73 44.46
C ASP A 78 -21.41 -1.35 43.48
N THR A 79 -21.54 -2.14 42.42
CA THR A 79 -22.51 -1.87 41.34
C THR A 79 -23.92 -2.28 41.70
N VAL A 80 -24.12 -3.06 42.77
CA VAL A 80 -25.44 -3.60 43.13
C VAL A 80 -26.44 -2.50 43.40
N GLY A 81 -26.04 -1.39 44.04
CA GLY A 81 -26.94 -0.24 44.28
C GLY A 81 -27.27 0.61 43.05
N LEU A 82 -26.63 0.34 41.90
CA LEU A 82 -26.88 1.02 40.63
C LEU A 82 -27.58 0.13 39.61
N GLU A 83 -27.81 -1.14 39.89
CA GLU A 83 -28.48 -2.00 38.92
C GLU A 83 -29.93 -1.53 38.73
N PRO A 84 -30.45 -1.54 37.48
CA PRO A 84 -31.82 -1.11 37.19
C PRO A 84 -32.90 -1.81 38.02
N GLU A 85 -32.62 -3.03 38.48
CA GLU A 85 -33.55 -3.87 39.23
C GLU A 85 -33.56 -3.59 40.73
N SER A 86 -32.54 -2.88 41.26
CA SER A 86 -32.31 -2.71 42.70
C SER A 86 -32.30 -1.25 43.16
N ILE A 87 -32.14 -0.30 42.23
CA ILE A 87 -32.05 1.12 42.58
C ILE A 87 -33.40 1.64 43.12
N ASP A 88 -33.35 2.29 44.28
CA ASP A 88 -34.52 2.96 44.86
C ASP A 88 -34.47 4.46 44.57
N LEU A 89 -35.46 4.94 43.82
CA LEU A 89 -35.59 6.33 43.39
C LEU A 89 -36.92 6.96 43.83
N LEU A 90 -37.58 6.43 44.87
CA LEU A 90 -38.85 6.98 45.34
C LEU A 90 -38.82 8.51 45.51
N PRO A 91 -39.88 9.23 45.07
CA PRO A 91 -41.16 8.74 44.55
C PRO A 91 -41.18 8.38 43.04
N PHE A 92 -40.03 8.33 42.38
CA PHE A 92 -39.94 7.96 40.97
C PHE A 92 -39.90 6.44 40.80
N GLU A 93 -40.80 5.94 39.95
CA GLU A 93 -40.82 4.54 39.53
C GLU A 93 -39.82 4.33 38.39
N VAL A 94 -38.97 3.31 38.53
CA VAL A 94 -38.05 2.86 37.48
C VAL A 94 -38.79 1.91 36.56
N LEU A 95 -39.08 2.34 35.33
CA LEU A 95 -39.80 1.54 34.34
C LEU A 95 -38.89 0.58 33.59
N SER A 96 -37.66 1.00 33.32
CA SER A 96 -36.63 0.20 32.65
C SER A 96 -35.25 0.79 32.94
N GLY A 97 -34.21 -0.01 32.79
CA GLY A 97 -32.86 0.53 32.70
C GLY A 97 -31.92 -0.39 31.94
N GLU A 98 -30.80 0.19 31.53
CA GLU A 98 -29.75 -0.46 30.75
C GLU A 98 -28.40 -0.10 31.34
N ARG A 99 -27.53 -1.10 31.50
CA ARG A 99 -26.12 -0.90 31.81
C ARG A 99 -25.33 -0.96 30.51
N PHE A 100 -24.60 0.11 30.19
CA PHE A 100 -23.68 0.10 29.05
C PHE A 100 -22.36 -0.57 29.40
N ALA A 101 -21.65 -1.06 28.39
CA ALA A 101 -20.32 -1.61 28.56
C ALA A 101 -19.35 -0.57 29.13
N ASP A 102 -18.58 -0.98 30.14
CA ASP A 102 -17.56 -0.14 30.78
C ASP A 102 -16.51 0.30 29.74
N VAL A 103 -16.09 1.56 29.80
CA VAL A 103 -15.03 2.10 28.93
C VAL A 103 -13.79 2.36 29.78
N THR A 104 -12.69 1.70 29.44
CA THR A 104 -11.39 1.92 30.09
C THR A 104 -10.56 2.95 29.32
N GLY A 105 -9.95 3.87 30.05
CA GLY A 105 -9.02 4.85 29.54
C GLY A 105 -7.76 4.94 30.41
N PRO A 106 -6.80 5.80 30.07
CA PRO A 106 -5.57 5.95 30.86
C PRO A 106 -5.91 6.40 32.30
N GLY A 107 -5.73 5.51 33.27
CA GLY A 107 -5.92 5.79 34.70
C GLY A 107 -7.37 5.80 35.20
N TYR A 108 -8.37 5.56 34.33
CA TYR A 108 -9.78 5.62 34.71
C TYR A 108 -10.63 4.58 33.96
N ARG A 109 -11.70 4.14 34.62
CA ARG A 109 -12.79 3.38 34.03
C ARG A 109 -14.10 4.14 34.20
N PHE A 110 -14.86 4.21 33.11
CA PHE A 110 -16.18 4.83 33.08
C PHE A 110 -17.25 3.75 33.08
N LEU A 111 -18.19 3.85 34.02
CA LEU A 111 -19.39 3.03 34.10
C LEU A 111 -20.59 3.94 33.80
N GLN A 112 -21.53 3.47 32.98
CA GLN A 112 -22.71 4.25 32.61
C GLN A 112 -23.98 3.39 32.70
N TYR A 113 -24.97 3.95 33.39
CA TYR A 113 -26.30 3.38 33.57
C TYR A 113 -27.34 4.35 33.03
N HIS A 114 -28.34 3.82 32.32
CA HIS A 114 -29.48 4.59 31.85
C HIS A 114 -30.75 4.02 32.48
N TYR A 115 -31.63 4.91 32.94
CA TYR A 115 -32.90 4.58 33.55
C TYR A 115 -34.00 5.38 32.87
N VAL A 116 -35.16 4.75 32.72
CA VAL A 116 -36.40 5.40 32.32
C VAL A 116 -37.27 5.50 33.56
N LEU A 117 -37.53 6.73 33.99
CA LEU A 117 -38.24 7.05 35.22
C LEU A 117 -39.64 7.59 34.91
N ARG A 118 -40.52 7.47 35.89
CA ARG A 118 -41.85 8.07 35.89
C ARG A 118 -42.22 8.51 37.30
N LEU A 119 -42.78 9.71 37.44
CA LEU A 119 -43.35 10.17 38.70
C LEU A 119 -44.82 9.76 38.79
N LEU A 120 -45.20 9.11 39.89
CA LEU A 120 -46.59 8.78 40.23
C LEU A 120 -47.00 9.55 41.50
N GLY A 121 -48.17 10.16 41.47
CA GLY A 121 -48.72 10.91 42.62
C GLY A 121 -49.20 12.30 42.22
N GLU A 122 -50.46 12.60 42.51
CA GLU A 122 -51.10 13.87 42.17
C GLU A 122 -50.67 15.02 43.10
N ASP A 123 -50.20 14.69 44.31
CA ASP A 123 -49.79 15.64 45.36
C ASP A 123 -48.52 16.45 45.02
N TYR A 124 -47.81 16.06 43.96
CA TYR A 124 -46.56 16.68 43.52
C TYR A 124 -46.75 17.80 42.49
N PHE A 125 -48.00 18.08 42.09
CA PHE A 125 -48.31 19.10 41.09
C PHE A 125 -47.76 20.49 41.48
N GLY A 126 -47.06 21.14 40.54
CA GLY A 126 -46.52 22.50 40.71
C GLY A 126 -45.33 22.61 41.67
N ARG A 127 -44.80 21.49 42.16
CA ARG A 127 -43.68 21.43 43.10
C ARG A 127 -42.40 20.95 42.40
N ASP A 128 -41.27 21.24 43.02
CA ASP A 128 -39.99 20.65 42.68
C ASP A 128 -39.85 19.35 43.48
N VAL A 129 -39.79 18.21 42.79
CA VAL A 129 -39.59 16.90 43.39
C VAL A 129 -38.15 16.49 43.19
N PHE A 130 -37.49 16.09 44.26
CA PHE A 130 -36.08 15.72 44.22
C PHE A 130 -35.93 14.24 43.89
N ILE A 131 -35.15 13.92 42.87
CA ILE A 131 -34.60 12.58 42.72
C ILE A 131 -33.65 12.37 43.91
N PRO A 132 -33.82 11.32 44.73
CA PRO A 132 -33.09 11.16 45.98
C PRO A 132 -31.57 11.12 45.77
N PRO A 133 -30.79 11.44 46.81
CA PRO A 133 -29.35 11.23 46.77
C PRO A 133 -29.05 9.73 46.62
N LEU A 134 -27.99 9.39 45.88
CA LEU A 134 -27.53 8.00 45.74
C LEU A 134 -26.26 7.79 46.55
N GLU A 135 -26.29 6.84 47.47
CA GLU A 135 -25.13 6.40 48.23
C GLU A 135 -24.43 5.26 47.51
N LEU A 136 -23.17 5.48 47.15
CA LEU A 136 -22.36 4.59 46.34
C LEU A 136 -21.17 4.11 47.14
N ASN A 137 -21.23 2.86 47.57
CA ASN A 137 -20.12 2.24 48.28
C ASN A 137 -19.03 1.85 47.28
N TYR A 138 -17.78 2.10 47.62
CA TYR A 138 -16.64 1.65 46.84
C TYR A 138 -15.48 1.28 47.74
N ARG A 139 -14.64 0.35 47.27
CA ARG A 139 -13.41 -0.04 47.94
C ARG A 139 -12.21 0.29 47.08
N ILE A 140 -11.11 0.70 47.71
CA ILE A 140 -9.84 0.90 47.02
C ILE A 140 -9.07 -0.41 47.12
N GLU A 141 -8.85 -1.02 45.97
CA GLU A 141 -8.11 -2.25 45.81
C GLU A 141 -6.68 -1.94 45.36
N ARG A 142 -5.69 -2.58 46.00
CA ARG A 142 -4.29 -2.47 45.58
C ARG A 142 -3.76 -3.85 45.18
N PRO A 143 -3.12 -3.98 44.01
CA PRO A 143 -2.43 -5.20 43.67
C PRO A 143 -1.27 -5.39 44.64
N SER A 144 -1.16 -6.58 45.24
CA SER A 144 0.05 -6.98 45.96
C SER A 144 1.01 -7.69 45.04
N GLY A 145 2.29 -7.69 45.38
CA GLY A 145 3.34 -8.37 44.62
C GLY A 145 3.14 -9.89 44.46
N SER A 146 2.18 -10.50 45.17
CA SER A 146 1.78 -11.90 45.04
C SER A 146 0.60 -12.14 44.10
N GLY A 147 0.11 -11.13 43.38
CA GLY A 147 -1.05 -11.25 42.46
C GLY A 147 -2.40 -11.31 43.17
N THR A 148 -2.42 -11.24 44.50
CA THR A 148 -3.63 -11.11 45.31
C THR A 148 -3.99 -9.64 45.49
N VAL A 149 -5.27 -9.31 45.32
CA VAL A 149 -5.77 -7.94 45.52
C VAL A 149 -6.10 -7.77 46.99
N LEU A 150 -5.43 -6.83 47.68
CA LEU A 150 -5.81 -6.50 49.05
C LEU A 150 -6.98 -5.50 49.02
N PRO A 151 -8.16 -5.85 49.55
CA PRO A 151 -9.27 -4.93 49.67
C PRO A 151 -8.97 -3.89 50.75
N GLY A 152 -9.04 -2.61 50.40
CA GLY A 152 -8.99 -1.50 51.35
C GLY A 152 -10.32 -1.30 52.09
N ARG A 153 -10.34 -0.27 52.95
CA ARG A 153 -11.56 0.17 53.65
C ARG A 153 -12.62 0.62 52.65
N GLU A 154 -13.87 0.26 52.93
CA GLU A 154 -15.03 0.73 52.19
C GLU A 154 -15.27 2.23 52.45
N VAL A 155 -15.61 2.96 51.41
CA VAL A 155 -15.87 4.40 51.43
C VAL A 155 -17.18 4.65 50.68
N THR A 156 -18.03 5.52 51.23
CA THR A 156 -19.31 5.89 50.60
C THR A 156 -19.17 7.22 49.88
N TYR A 157 -19.54 7.24 48.60
CA TYR A 157 -19.67 8.44 47.78
C TYR A 157 -21.15 8.81 47.67
N VAL A 158 -21.53 10.04 48.02
CA VAL A 158 -22.92 10.50 47.92
C VAL A 158 -23.09 11.36 46.69
N LEU A 159 -23.94 10.91 45.75
CA LEU A 159 -24.43 11.71 44.64
C LEU A 159 -25.58 12.59 45.14
N PRO A 160 -25.47 13.93 45.11
CA PRO A 160 -26.46 14.84 45.71
C PRO A 160 -27.78 14.83 44.94
N ALA A 161 -28.89 15.06 45.67
CA ALA A 161 -30.27 15.16 45.15
C ALA A 161 -30.40 16.10 43.93
N GLU A 162 -31.20 15.72 42.92
CA GLU A 162 -31.44 16.53 41.71
C GLU A 162 -32.90 16.97 41.65
N PRO A 163 -33.22 18.28 41.57
CA PRO A 163 -34.59 18.76 41.50
C PRO A 163 -35.20 18.57 40.10
N VAL A 164 -36.47 18.16 40.05
CA VAL A 164 -37.28 18.07 38.82
C VAL A 164 -38.58 18.86 39.02
N ARG A 165 -38.87 19.82 38.13
CA ARG A 165 -40.09 20.64 38.18
C ARG A 165 -41.30 19.87 37.65
N VAL A 166 -42.37 19.77 38.42
CA VAL A 166 -43.63 19.16 37.94
C VAL A 166 -44.56 20.22 37.36
N LEU A 167 -44.74 20.23 36.04
CA LEU A 167 -45.46 21.31 35.34
C LEU A 167 -46.97 21.11 35.29
N SER A 168 -47.45 19.89 35.00
CA SER A 168 -48.88 19.61 34.91
C SER A 168 -49.22 18.12 35.04
N LEU A 169 -50.50 17.81 35.28
CA LEU A 169 -51.08 16.49 34.98
C LEU A 169 -51.07 16.30 33.45
N VAL A 170 -50.85 15.07 32.96
CA VAL A 170 -50.82 14.76 31.53
C VAL A 170 -52.25 14.77 30.96
N PRO A 171 -52.57 15.59 29.95
CA PRO A 171 -53.69 15.33 29.05
C PRO A 171 -53.26 14.28 28.02
N ASP A 172 -54.15 13.36 27.64
CA ASP A 172 -53.89 12.21 26.74
C ASP A 172 -53.38 12.57 25.32
N THR A 173 -53.22 13.86 25.00
CA THR A 173 -52.99 14.37 23.63
C THR A 173 -51.69 15.16 23.43
N ALA A 174 -50.87 15.38 24.47
CA ALA A 174 -49.70 16.26 24.38
C ALA A 174 -48.39 15.51 24.15
N ALA A 175 -48.04 15.27 22.87
CA ALA A 175 -46.96 14.37 22.46
C ALA A 175 -45.56 14.98 22.29
N ASP A 176 -45.31 16.28 22.49
CA ASP A 176 -43.98 16.81 22.11
C ASP A 176 -43.53 18.10 22.83
N ILE A 177 -42.59 17.96 23.77
CA ILE A 177 -41.65 19.02 24.14
C ILE A 177 -40.25 18.39 24.01
N ARG A 178 -39.57 18.64 22.89
CA ARG A 178 -38.22 18.08 22.63
C ARG A 178 -37.14 19.03 23.15
N GLY A 179 -36.42 18.60 24.18
CA GLY A 179 -35.01 18.98 24.31
C GLY A 179 -34.17 18.24 23.28
N ILE A 180 -33.02 18.79 22.88
CA ILE A 180 -32.08 18.10 21.99
C ILE A 180 -31.50 16.91 22.78
N PRO A 181 -31.74 15.65 22.39
CA PRO A 181 -31.13 14.52 23.09
C PRO A 181 -29.61 14.55 22.87
N LEU A 182 -28.86 14.59 23.96
CA LEU A 182 -27.40 14.52 23.94
C LEU A 182 -26.97 13.05 23.84
N GLY A 183 -25.93 12.76 23.05
CA GLY A 183 -25.51 11.38 22.77
C GLY A 183 -25.00 10.62 24.01
N THR A 184 -25.31 9.33 24.06
CA THR A 184 -24.88 8.33 25.07
C THR A 184 -23.69 7.49 24.58
N LEU A 185 -23.11 6.63 25.43
CA LEU A 185 -22.07 5.69 24.98
C LEU A 185 -22.62 4.66 23.97
N GLY A 186 -23.88 4.26 24.09
CA GLY A 186 -24.56 3.41 23.11
C GLY A 186 -24.62 4.03 21.72
N ASP A 187 -24.87 5.35 21.62
CA ASP A 187 -24.85 6.07 20.34
C ASP A 187 -23.47 6.07 19.68
N ALA A 188 -22.41 6.15 20.48
CA ALA A 188 -21.03 6.04 20.00
C ALA A 188 -20.74 4.63 19.48
N GLN A 189 -21.14 3.58 20.22
CA GLN A 189 -20.97 2.19 19.80
C GLN A 189 -21.72 1.88 18.49
N ALA A 190 -22.95 2.35 18.36
CA ALA A 190 -23.74 2.18 17.14
C ALA A 190 -23.09 2.84 15.91
N ARG A 191 -22.42 3.98 16.09
CA ARG A 191 -21.67 4.66 15.01
C ARG A 191 -20.41 3.89 14.62
N LEU A 192 -19.67 3.34 15.59
CA LEU A 192 -18.48 2.53 15.33
C LEU A 192 -18.83 1.24 14.59
N ALA A 193 -19.89 0.53 15.01
CA ALA A 193 -20.34 -0.69 14.35
C ALA A 193 -20.72 -0.47 12.87
N ARG A 194 -21.36 0.67 12.56
CA ARG A 194 -21.66 1.04 11.16
C ARG A 194 -20.38 1.35 10.36
N ALA A 195 -19.38 1.99 10.99
CA ALA A 195 -18.12 2.30 10.33
C ALA A 195 -17.35 1.02 9.94
N ASP A 196 -17.28 0.04 10.84
CA ASP A 196 -16.60 -1.24 10.58
C ASP A 196 -17.27 -2.02 9.43
N LEU A 197 -18.60 -2.02 9.37
CA LEU A 197 -19.34 -2.67 8.28
C LEU A 197 -19.07 -2.03 6.92
N LEU A 198 -18.99 -0.69 6.86
CA LEU A 198 -18.63 0.04 5.64
C LEU A 198 -17.19 -0.24 5.20
N LEU A 199 -16.25 -0.37 6.15
CA LEU A 199 -14.86 -0.69 5.87
C LEU A 199 -14.73 -2.10 5.23
N LEU A 200 -15.46 -3.09 5.76
CA LEU A 200 -15.51 -4.43 5.20
C LEU A 200 -16.11 -4.44 3.79
N ALA A 201 -17.19 -3.69 3.56
CA ALA A 201 -17.79 -3.56 2.24
C ALA A 201 -16.81 -2.95 1.22
N ALA A 202 -16.11 -1.88 1.60
CA ALA A 202 -15.10 -1.23 0.76
C ALA A 202 -13.94 -2.17 0.41
N ALA A 203 -13.45 -2.96 1.36
CA ALA A 203 -12.43 -3.98 1.11
C ALA A 203 -12.91 -5.04 0.12
N GLY A 204 -14.17 -5.49 0.23
CA GLY A 204 -14.79 -6.42 -0.71
C GLY A 204 -14.83 -5.88 -2.14
N PHE A 205 -15.29 -4.64 -2.33
CA PHE A 205 -15.30 -3.99 -3.65
C PHE A 205 -13.89 -3.80 -4.22
N GLY A 206 -12.90 -3.49 -3.36
CA GLY A 206 -11.50 -3.39 -3.77
C GLY A 206 -10.95 -4.69 -4.36
N LEU A 207 -11.26 -5.84 -3.73
CA LEU A 207 -10.86 -7.15 -4.24
C LEU A 207 -11.50 -7.49 -5.60
N VAL A 208 -12.79 -7.17 -5.77
CA VAL A 208 -13.49 -7.37 -7.05
C VAL A 208 -12.86 -6.52 -8.15
N ALA A 209 -12.61 -5.23 -7.88
CA ALA A 209 -11.98 -4.32 -8.83
C ALA A 209 -10.57 -4.81 -9.24
N ALA A 210 -9.76 -5.28 -8.28
CA ALA A 210 -8.46 -5.86 -8.55
C ALA A 210 -8.56 -7.12 -9.43
N GLY A 211 -9.54 -8.00 -9.16
CA GLY A 211 -9.80 -9.19 -9.98
C GLY A 211 -10.14 -8.85 -11.44
N VAL A 212 -11.03 -7.88 -11.66
CA VAL A 212 -11.39 -7.40 -13.00
C VAL A 212 -10.17 -6.82 -13.73
N LEU A 213 -9.32 -6.06 -13.03
CA LEU A 213 -8.09 -5.51 -13.60
C LEU A 213 -7.14 -6.61 -14.09
N VAL A 214 -6.93 -7.65 -13.28
CA VAL A 214 -6.08 -8.80 -13.65
C VAL A 214 -6.64 -9.53 -14.87
N ILE A 215 -7.95 -9.75 -14.92
CA ILE A 215 -8.63 -10.37 -16.09
C ILE A 215 -8.46 -9.49 -17.33
N GLY A 216 -8.63 -8.17 -17.20
CA GLY A 216 -8.44 -7.21 -18.29
C GLY A 216 -7.01 -7.23 -18.85
N ILE A 217 -6.01 -7.23 -17.97
CA ILE A 217 -4.59 -7.35 -18.36
C ILE A 217 -4.33 -8.67 -19.08
N ARG A 218 -4.84 -9.78 -18.54
CA ARG A 218 -4.67 -11.11 -19.15
C ARG A 218 -5.29 -11.16 -20.55
N ARG A 219 -6.52 -10.66 -20.72
CA ARG A 219 -7.18 -10.60 -22.04
C ARG A 219 -6.41 -9.70 -23.01
N ALA A 220 -5.95 -8.54 -22.57
CA ALA A 220 -5.13 -7.65 -23.41
C ALA A 220 -3.83 -8.33 -23.86
N HIS A 221 -3.21 -9.14 -22.99
CA HIS A 221 -2.05 -9.95 -23.36
C HIS A 221 -2.39 -11.07 -24.36
N GLN A 222 -3.51 -11.77 -24.17
CA GLN A 222 -3.96 -12.84 -25.06
C GLN A 222 -4.30 -12.34 -26.47
N VAL A 223 -5.11 -11.28 -26.58
CA VAL A 223 -5.49 -10.70 -27.89
C VAL A 223 -4.25 -10.23 -28.65
N ARG A 224 -3.30 -9.57 -27.98
CA ARG A 224 -2.03 -9.15 -28.59
C ARG A 224 -1.08 -10.29 -28.94
N SER A 225 -1.30 -11.48 -28.36
CA SER A 225 -0.51 -12.68 -28.68
C SER A 225 -1.15 -13.50 -29.80
N ALA A 226 -2.47 -13.40 -29.97
CA ALA A 226 -3.22 -14.05 -31.05
C ALA A 226 -2.96 -13.40 -32.42
N ASP A 227 -2.75 -12.08 -32.47
CA ASP A 227 -2.44 -11.36 -33.73
C ASP A 227 -0.99 -11.51 -34.20
N ARG A 228 -0.13 -12.23 -33.46
CA ARG A 228 1.22 -12.56 -33.93
C ARG A 228 1.22 -13.98 -34.47
N ALA A 229 1.41 -14.12 -35.77
CA ALA A 229 1.71 -15.40 -36.42
C ALA A 229 2.80 -16.14 -35.61
N PRO A 230 2.72 -17.47 -35.43
CA PRO A 230 3.64 -18.23 -34.61
C PRO A 230 5.01 -18.30 -35.28
N THR A 231 5.81 -17.25 -35.17
CA THR A 231 7.23 -17.29 -35.46
C THR A 231 7.93 -17.98 -34.30
N VAL A 232 8.76 -18.98 -34.62
CA VAL A 232 9.76 -19.58 -33.72
C VAL A 232 10.28 -18.49 -32.78
N ARG A 233 10.06 -18.70 -31.47
CA ARG A 233 10.25 -17.72 -30.39
C ARG A 233 11.59 -16.98 -30.56
N ALA A 234 11.52 -15.76 -31.09
CA ALA A 234 12.67 -14.95 -31.45
C ALA A 234 13.54 -14.65 -30.23
N VAL A 235 14.85 -14.62 -30.45
CA VAL A 235 15.86 -14.29 -29.45
C VAL A 235 15.62 -12.88 -28.94
N ALA A 236 15.76 -12.68 -27.63
CA ALA A 236 15.56 -11.37 -27.04
C ALA A 236 16.53 -10.33 -27.66
N ALA A 237 16.02 -9.18 -28.07
CA ALA A 237 16.82 -8.09 -28.66
C ALA A 237 18.03 -7.68 -27.79
N ALA A 238 17.88 -7.73 -26.46
CA ALA A 238 18.96 -7.48 -25.51
C ALA A 238 20.09 -8.54 -25.59
N ALA A 239 19.75 -9.81 -25.87
CA ALA A 239 20.74 -10.87 -26.06
C ALA A 239 21.51 -10.67 -27.38
N VAL A 240 20.82 -10.25 -28.45
CA VAL A 240 21.46 -9.92 -29.74
C VAL A 240 22.41 -8.73 -29.59
N ALA A 241 21.95 -7.62 -28.98
CA ALA A 241 22.79 -6.45 -28.71
C ALA A 241 23.96 -6.78 -27.77
N GLY A 242 23.73 -7.65 -26.77
CA GLY A 242 24.78 -8.13 -25.87
C GLY A 242 25.86 -8.94 -26.59
N ALA A 243 25.46 -9.84 -27.49
CA ALA A 243 26.40 -10.61 -28.31
C ALA A 243 27.19 -9.69 -29.25
N ALA A 244 26.53 -8.75 -29.94
CA ALA A 244 27.18 -7.78 -30.81
C ALA A 244 28.19 -6.90 -30.04
N ALA A 245 27.82 -6.39 -28.85
CA ALA A 245 28.75 -5.62 -28.01
C ALA A 245 29.95 -6.45 -27.53
N HIS A 246 29.73 -7.73 -27.21
CA HIS A 246 30.82 -8.62 -26.80
C HIS A 246 31.79 -8.89 -27.95
N GLU A 247 31.25 -9.11 -29.15
CA GLU A 247 32.03 -9.31 -30.38
C GLU A 247 32.86 -8.08 -30.74
N LEU A 248 32.26 -6.89 -30.76
CA LEU A 248 32.97 -5.63 -31.00
C LEU A 248 34.06 -5.38 -29.94
N ALA A 249 33.80 -5.70 -28.68
CA ALA A 249 34.80 -5.60 -27.61
C ALA A 249 35.91 -6.65 -27.72
N ALA A 250 35.66 -7.81 -28.33
CA ALA A 250 36.69 -8.81 -28.63
C ALA A 250 37.60 -8.33 -29.77
N ILE A 251 37.01 -7.78 -30.85
CA ILE A 251 37.76 -7.20 -31.97
C ILE A 251 38.64 -6.04 -31.51
N ARG A 252 38.11 -5.14 -30.67
CA ARG A 252 38.88 -4.03 -30.08
C ARG A 252 40.11 -4.52 -29.31
N ARG A 253 39.99 -5.63 -28.57
CA ARG A 253 41.11 -6.23 -27.83
C ARG A 253 42.13 -6.89 -28.74
N ALA A 254 41.68 -7.52 -29.82
CA ALA A 254 42.56 -8.19 -30.78
C ALA A 254 43.35 -7.18 -31.64
N ASN A 255 42.77 -6.02 -31.94
CA ASN A 255 43.36 -5.01 -32.83
C ASN A 255 44.17 -3.91 -32.09
N ALA A 256 44.62 -4.16 -30.86
CA ALA A 256 45.38 -3.19 -30.07
C ALA A 256 46.75 -2.82 -30.72
N ALA A 257 47.24 -3.63 -31.65
CA ALA A 257 48.48 -3.41 -32.42
C ALA A 257 48.27 -2.71 -33.78
N ALA A 258 47.07 -2.16 -34.05
CA ALA A 258 46.70 -1.43 -35.28
C ALA A 258 46.67 -2.22 -36.60
N ASP A 259 46.98 -3.52 -36.61
CA ASP A 259 46.89 -4.37 -37.79
C ASP A 259 45.48 -4.99 -37.94
N TRP A 260 44.69 -4.46 -38.88
CA TRP A 260 43.34 -4.95 -39.16
C TRP A 260 43.33 -6.18 -40.08
N SER A 261 42.90 -7.33 -39.55
CA SER A 261 42.65 -8.51 -40.39
C SER A 261 41.33 -8.41 -41.16
N SER A 262 41.29 -9.01 -42.36
CA SER A 262 40.05 -9.13 -43.16
C SER A 262 38.91 -9.83 -42.39
N GLN A 263 39.26 -10.81 -41.56
CA GLN A 263 38.33 -11.50 -40.67
C GLN A 263 37.79 -10.58 -39.57
N GLY A 264 38.61 -9.67 -39.02
CA GLY A 264 38.18 -8.67 -38.03
C GLY A 264 37.20 -7.66 -38.62
N ILE A 265 37.44 -7.21 -39.85
CA ILE A 265 36.53 -6.31 -40.59
C ILE A 265 35.18 -7.00 -40.84
N GLU A 266 35.20 -8.27 -41.27
CA GLU A 266 33.97 -9.03 -41.53
C GLU A 266 33.14 -9.26 -40.27
N ARG A 267 33.77 -9.68 -39.17
CA ARG A 267 33.10 -9.90 -37.87
C ARG A 267 32.56 -8.59 -37.29
N GLY A 268 33.32 -7.50 -37.42
CA GLY A 268 32.91 -6.16 -36.98
C GLY A 268 31.67 -5.68 -37.74
N LEU A 269 31.68 -5.83 -39.06
CA LEU A 269 30.53 -5.51 -39.90
C LEU A 269 29.29 -6.34 -39.52
N ALA A 270 29.44 -7.65 -39.29
CA ALA A 270 28.35 -8.53 -38.87
C ALA A 270 27.72 -8.08 -37.54
N ALA A 271 28.56 -7.74 -36.55
CA ALA A 271 28.10 -7.26 -35.25
C ALA A 271 27.37 -5.90 -35.36
N LEU A 272 27.89 -4.97 -36.16
CA LEU A 272 27.24 -3.67 -36.39
C LEU A 272 25.87 -3.82 -37.10
N ARG A 273 25.74 -4.76 -38.06
CA ARG A 273 24.46 -5.03 -38.72
C ARG A 273 23.40 -5.59 -37.77
N LEU A 274 23.82 -6.42 -36.81
CA LEU A 274 22.94 -6.93 -35.75
C LEU A 274 22.54 -5.82 -34.77
N ALA A 275 23.49 -4.96 -34.38
CA ALA A 275 23.20 -3.79 -33.55
C ALA A 275 22.19 -2.83 -34.23
N ALA A 276 22.36 -2.59 -35.53
CA ALA A 276 21.44 -1.76 -36.31
C ALA A 276 20.05 -2.39 -36.45
N ALA A 277 19.95 -3.70 -36.68
CA ALA A 277 18.65 -4.39 -36.67
C ALA A 277 17.92 -4.23 -35.32
N VAL A 278 18.65 -4.30 -34.21
CA VAL A 278 18.08 -4.04 -32.87
C VAL A 278 17.65 -2.58 -32.70
N ALA A 279 18.42 -1.63 -33.22
CA ALA A 279 18.11 -0.20 -33.13
C ALA A 279 16.78 0.18 -33.81
N VAL A 280 16.47 -0.46 -34.94
CA VAL A 280 15.23 -0.22 -35.72
C VAL A 280 14.13 -1.26 -35.49
N ASP A 281 14.29 -2.15 -34.50
CA ASP A 281 13.35 -3.24 -34.18
C ASP A 281 13.03 -4.14 -35.40
N GLN A 282 14.04 -4.36 -36.26
CA GLN A 282 13.93 -5.23 -37.43
C GLN A 282 14.20 -6.69 -37.05
N ALA A 283 13.46 -7.61 -37.68
CA ALA A 283 13.65 -9.04 -37.48
C ALA A 283 15.05 -9.49 -37.93
N VAL A 284 15.68 -10.34 -37.11
CA VAL A 284 16.99 -10.92 -37.36
C VAL A 284 16.80 -12.35 -37.86
N ALA A 285 17.59 -12.78 -38.85
CA ALA A 285 17.54 -14.15 -39.32
C ALA A 285 18.23 -15.07 -38.31
N GLU A 286 17.52 -16.09 -37.84
CA GLU A 286 17.96 -17.01 -36.80
C GLU A 286 18.10 -18.44 -37.33
N ARG A 287 19.23 -19.07 -37.00
CA ARG A 287 19.48 -20.50 -37.26
C ARG A 287 19.84 -21.19 -35.95
N ALA A 288 19.20 -22.32 -35.65
CA ALA A 288 19.56 -23.09 -34.47
C ALA A 288 21.04 -23.51 -34.54
N ALA A 289 21.80 -23.30 -33.46
CA ALA A 289 23.21 -23.64 -33.38
C ALA A 289 23.39 -24.74 -32.33
N GLY A 290 23.87 -25.91 -32.77
CA GLY A 290 24.41 -26.92 -31.87
C GLY A 290 25.73 -26.47 -31.22
N PRO A 291 26.24 -27.23 -30.22
CA PRO A 291 27.45 -26.85 -29.48
C PRO A 291 28.67 -26.60 -30.39
N ASP A 292 28.85 -27.42 -31.43
CA ASP A 292 30.03 -27.37 -32.32
C ASP A 292 29.77 -26.64 -33.65
N ALA A 293 28.60 -26.03 -33.84
CA ALA A 293 28.27 -25.36 -35.10
C ALA A 293 29.13 -24.09 -35.30
N ALA A 294 30.02 -24.08 -36.28
CA ALA A 294 30.81 -22.89 -36.60
C ALA A 294 29.94 -21.75 -37.20
N PRO A 295 30.24 -20.47 -36.90
CA PRO A 295 29.56 -19.33 -37.51
C PRO A 295 29.91 -19.26 -39.01
N LYS A 296 28.91 -19.06 -39.87
CA LYS A 296 29.15 -18.72 -41.28
C LYS A 296 29.55 -17.24 -41.41
N SER A 297 30.09 -16.88 -42.57
CA SER A 297 30.37 -15.47 -42.91
C SER A 297 29.13 -14.60 -42.63
N GLY A 298 29.30 -13.53 -41.84
CA GLY A 298 28.21 -12.63 -41.46
C GLY A 298 27.27 -13.14 -40.35
N GLU A 299 27.49 -14.33 -39.77
CA GLU A 299 26.73 -14.84 -38.63
C GLU A 299 27.45 -14.60 -37.29
N LEU A 300 26.69 -14.29 -36.26
CA LEU A 300 27.17 -14.21 -34.88
C LEU A 300 26.44 -15.20 -33.99
N ARG A 301 27.19 -15.90 -33.12
CA ARG A 301 26.60 -16.79 -32.14
C ARG A 301 25.99 -15.98 -30.99
N VAL A 302 24.68 -16.11 -30.80
CA VAL A 302 23.95 -15.48 -29.70
C VAL A 302 23.48 -16.57 -28.73
N ARG A 303 23.76 -16.38 -27.44
CA ARG A 303 23.24 -17.23 -26.37
C ARG A 303 22.04 -16.54 -25.71
N ALA A 304 20.93 -17.25 -25.60
CA ALA A 304 19.69 -16.75 -25.03
C ALA A 304 19.22 -17.61 -23.85
N GLY A 305 18.69 -16.96 -22.81
CA GLY A 305 18.12 -17.61 -21.62
C GLY A 305 19.09 -17.66 -20.43
N TRP A 306 18.56 -17.39 -19.23
CA TRP A 306 19.30 -17.50 -17.97
C TRP A 306 19.34 -18.97 -17.47
N LEU A 307 18.29 -19.76 -17.73
CA LEU A 307 18.15 -21.13 -17.18
C LEU A 307 18.37 -22.25 -18.22
N SER A 308 18.19 -21.97 -19.51
CA SER A 308 18.52 -22.90 -20.60
C SER A 308 19.27 -22.12 -21.67
N ALA A 309 20.59 -22.28 -21.72
CA ALA A 309 21.43 -21.58 -22.68
C ALA A 309 21.17 -22.12 -24.09
N ARG A 310 20.22 -21.52 -24.82
CA ARG A 310 20.02 -21.82 -26.24
C ARG A 310 21.01 -21.00 -27.04
N SER A 311 21.81 -21.65 -27.87
CA SER A 311 22.64 -20.99 -28.87
C SER A 311 21.91 -20.91 -30.22
N VAL A 312 21.91 -19.73 -30.81
CA VAL A 312 21.50 -19.51 -32.20
C VAL A 312 22.62 -18.81 -32.96
N MET A 313 22.65 -18.98 -34.27
CA MET A 313 23.37 -18.09 -35.17
C MET A 313 22.41 -17.02 -35.65
N ALA A 314 22.81 -15.77 -35.47
CA ALA A 314 22.04 -14.59 -35.86
C ALA A 314 22.76 -13.87 -37.00
N SER A 315 22.02 -13.48 -38.03
CA SER A 315 22.54 -12.66 -39.13
C SER A 315 21.56 -11.53 -39.48
N SER A 316 22.11 -10.43 -39.97
CA SER A 316 21.37 -9.24 -40.36
C SER A 316 21.91 -8.69 -41.67
N ALA A 317 21.00 -8.27 -42.54
CA ALA A 317 21.30 -7.66 -43.83
C ALA A 317 21.15 -6.12 -43.80
N VAL A 318 21.12 -5.50 -42.61
CA VAL A 318 20.92 -4.04 -42.49
C VAL A 318 22.09 -3.29 -43.12
N THR A 319 21.77 -2.33 -43.99
CA THR A 319 22.75 -1.44 -44.64
C THR A 319 22.60 -0.01 -44.10
N PRO A 320 23.62 0.86 -44.26
CA PRO A 320 23.50 2.27 -43.88
C PRO A 320 22.30 2.97 -44.53
N ALA A 321 22.02 2.67 -45.80
CA ALA A 321 20.88 3.21 -46.54
C ALA A 321 19.53 2.73 -46.00
N LEU A 322 19.42 1.44 -45.67
CA LEU A 322 18.21 0.89 -45.04
C LEU A 322 17.99 1.52 -43.66
N LEU A 323 19.06 1.69 -42.87
CA LEU A 323 18.99 2.30 -41.55
C LEU A 323 18.46 3.74 -41.63
N ALA A 324 18.94 4.54 -42.59
CA ALA A 324 18.46 5.90 -42.83
C ALA A 324 16.99 5.95 -43.29
N ALA A 325 16.60 5.05 -44.20
CA ALA A 325 15.22 4.99 -44.69
C ALA A 325 14.23 4.63 -43.57
N VAL A 326 14.59 3.67 -42.71
CA VAL A 326 13.72 3.22 -41.60
C VAL A 326 13.65 4.27 -40.50
N SER A 327 14.76 4.96 -40.17
CA SER A 327 14.75 6.02 -39.16
C SER A 327 13.91 7.22 -39.61
N ALA A 328 13.96 7.59 -40.89
CA ALA A 328 13.12 8.65 -41.45
C ALA A 328 11.62 8.30 -41.43
N ALA A 329 11.27 7.04 -41.74
CA ALA A 329 9.88 6.58 -41.74
C ALA A 329 9.30 6.36 -40.33
N ARG A 330 10.16 6.12 -39.32
CA ARG A 330 9.78 5.85 -37.93
C ARG A 330 10.68 6.62 -36.96
N PRO A 331 10.40 7.91 -36.69
CA PRO A 331 11.21 8.72 -35.78
C PRO A 331 11.15 8.24 -34.31
N ALA A 332 10.21 7.37 -33.96
CA ALA A 332 10.12 6.72 -32.66
C ALA A 332 11.12 5.55 -32.53
N ALA A 333 12.40 5.79 -32.79
CA ALA A 333 13.45 4.81 -32.61
C ALA A 333 13.72 4.55 -31.12
N ALA A 334 14.27 3.38 -30.80
CA ALA A 334 14.63 3.00 -29.43
C ALA A 334 15.84 3.78 -28.88
N ILE A 335 16.49 4.60 -29.70
CA ILE A 335 17.72 5.35 -29.40
C ILE A 335 17.66 6.77 -29.98
N SER A 336 18.58 7.64 -29.53
CA SER A 336 18.64 9.03 -29.99
C SER A 336 19.05 9.11 -31.47
N GLU A 337 18.67 10.19 -32.14
CA GLU A 337 19.04 10.46 -33.53
C GLU A 337 20.57 10.52 -33.70
N SER A 338 21.27 11.14 -32.76
CA SER A 338 22.74 11.18 -32.73
C SER A 338 23.37 9.78 -32.58
N ASP A 339 22.77 8.88 -31.80
CA ASP A 339 23.27 7.50 -31.66
C ASP A 339 23.05 6.69 -32.95
N LEU A 340 21.92 6.92 -33.65
CA LEU A 340 21.65 6.31 -34.95
C LEU A 340 22.64 6.77 -36.00
N ASP A 341 22.99 8.05 -36.01
CA ASP A 341 23.96 8.62 -36.94
C ASP A 341 25.35 8.02 -36.72
N ARG A 342 25.80 7.91 -35.46
CA ARG A 342 27.06 7.24 -35.11
C ARG A 342 27.07 5.77 -35.57
N LEU A 343 25.97 5.04 -35.34
CA LEU A 343 25.85 3.65 -35.77
C LEU A 343 25.84 3.51 -37.30
N ARG A 344 25.19 4.45 -38.01
CA ARG A 344 25.17 4.51 -39.48
C ARG A 344 26.56 4.78 -40.05
N ASN A 345 27.29 5.72 -39.46
CA ASN A 345 28.66 6.04 -39.85
C ASN A 345 29.60 4.84 -39.65
N ALA A 346 29.52 4.18 -38.49
CA ALA A 346 30.29 2.97 -38.22
C ALA A 346 30.00 1.85 -39.25
N LEU A 347 28.72 1.63 -39.57
CA LEU A 347 28.33 0.69 -40.62
C LEU A 347 28.88 1.07 -42.00
N ALA A 348 28.87 2.35 -42.35
CA ALA A 348 29.39 2.84 -43.63
C ALA A 348 30.88 2.56 -43.76
N VAL A 349 31.68 2.90 -42.73
CA VAL A 349 33.13 2.68 -42.70
C VAL A 349 33.47 1.18 -42.83
N PHE A 350 32.83 0.32 -42.05
CA PHE A 350 33.06 -1.13 -42.12
C PHE A 350 32.54 -1.75 -43.43
N SER A 351 31.48 -1.21 -44.01
CA SER A 351 30.98 -1.68 -45.32
C SER A 351 31.93 -1.31 -46.46
N ALA A 352 32.49 -0.09 -46.44
CA ALA A 352 33.50 0.34 -47.39
C ALA A 352 34.76 -0.51 -47.24
N ALA A 353 35.24 -0.73 -46.01
CA ALA A 353 36.39 -1.59 -45.74
C ALA A 353 36.24 -3.03 -46.25
N ARG A 354 35.01 -3.57 -46.27
CA ARG A 354 34.75 -4.95 -46.69
C ARG A 354 34.54 -5.13 -48.20
N TYR A 355 33.98 -4.11 -48.86
CA TYR A 355 33.47 -4.23 -50.24
C TYR A 355 34.01 -3.19 -51.23
N ALA A 356 34.63 -2.10 -50.78
CA ALA A 356 35.21 -1.12 -51.68
C ALA A 356 36.44 -1.71 -52.39
N ARG A 357 36.53 -1.50 -53.71
CA ARG A 357 37.69 -1.88 -54.53
C ARG A 357 38.81 -0.83 -54.54
N ALA A 358 38.58 0.36 -53.98
CA ALA A 358 39.50 1.50 -54.06
C ALA A 358 39.70 2.14 -52.68
N GLY A 359 40.96 2.18 -52.25
CA GLY A 359 41.42 2.80 -51.00
C GLY A 359 41.37 1.85 -49.81
N GLU A 360 42.53 1.45 -49.29
CA GLU A 360 42.59 0.81 -47.98
C GLU A 360 42.13 1.83 -46.92
N PRO A 361 41.12 1.50 -46.10
CA PRO A 361 40.68 2.37 -45.03
C PRO A 361 41.83 2.59 -44.05
N LEU A 362 42.12 3.84 -43.70
CA LEU A 362 43.16 4.14 -42.72
C LEU A 362 42.82 3.42 -41.39
N PRO A 363 43.76 2.67 -40.78
CA PRO A 363 43.52 1.93 -39.55
C PRO A 363 42.87 2.75 -38.42
N GLY A 364 43.23 4.04 -38.32
CA GLY A 364 42.63 4.96 -37.34
C GLY A 364 41.13 5.21 -37.54
N THR A 365 40.63 5.23 -38.80
CA THR A 365 39.20 5.42 -39.08
C THR A 365 38.37 4.20 -38.70
N LEU A 366 38.92 3.00 -38.88
CA LEU A 366 38.28 1.75 -38.45
C LEU A 366 38.23 1.65 -36.92
N THR A 367 39.31 2.06 -36.24
CA THR A 367 39.36 2.07 -34.77
C THR A 367 38.32 3.04 -34.18
N LEU A 368 38.25 4.28 -34.70
CA LEU A 368 37.24 5.25 -34.25
C LEU A 368 35.81 4.75 -34.50
N ALA A 369 35.53 4.23 -35.70
CA ALA A 369 34.23 3.67 -36.04
C ALA A 369 33.84 2.46 -35.15
N LEU A 370 34.81 1.63 -34.78
CA LEU A 370 34.59 0.49 -33.87
C LEU A 370 34.22 0.98 -32.46
N GLU A 371 34.91 2.00 -31.95
CA GLU A 371 34.68 2.54 -30.61
C GLU A 371 33.30 3.20 -30.50
N GLU A 372 32.95 4.06 -31.46
CA GLU A 372 31.62 4.69 -31.53
C GLU A 372 30.51 3.64 -31.64
N GLY A 373 30.68 2.64 -32.51
CA GLY A 373 29.72 1.56 -32.68
C GLY A 373 29.57 0.70 -31.42
N LEU A 374 30.66 0.42 -30.70
CA LEU A 374 30.65 -0.34 -29.45
C LEU A 374 29.91 0.42 -28.34
N GLU A 375 30.12 1.72 -28.22
CA GLU A 375 29.45 2.55 -27.22
C GLU A 375 27.94 2.55 -27.44
N VAL A 376 27.48 2.83 -28.66
CA VAL A 376 26.05 2.81 -29.03
C VAL A 376 25.44 1.43 -28.80
N THR A 377 26.15 0.35 -29.15
CA THR A 377 25.65 -1.03 -28.97
C THR A 377 25.50 -1.40 -27.49
N ARG A 378 26.38 -0.90 -26.60
CA ARG A 378 26.24 -1.09 -25.15
C ARG A 378 25.01 -0.37 -24.61
N GLN A 379 24.76 0.86 -25.04
CA GLN A 379 23.56 1.60 -24.66
C GLN A 379 22.28 0.91 -25.16
N LEU A 380 22.29 0.42 -26.41
CA LEU A 380 21.22 -0.39 -27.00
C LEU A 380 20.90 -1.63 -26.17
N ARG A 381 21.92 -2.35 -25.67
CA ARG A 381 21.72 -3.53 -24.81
C ARG A 381 20.89 -3.21 -23.58
N PHE A 382 21.21 -2.10 -22.89
CA PHE A 382 20.46 -1.67 -21.71
C PHE A 382 19.03 -1.27 -22.07
N ARG A 383 18.83 -0.46 -23.13
CA ARG A 383 17.50 -0.02 -23.55
C ARG A 383 16.62 -1.15 -24.10
N ALA A 384 17.23 -2.20 -24.67
CA ALA A 384 16.53 -3.37 -25.19
C ALA A 384 16.02 -4.33 -24.10
N LEU A 385 16.35 -4.10 -22.83
CA LEU A 385 15.82 -4.88 -21.71
C LEU A 385 14.29 -4.72 -21.61
N ALA A 386 13.59 -5.84 -21.42
CA ALA A 386 12.13 -5.91 -21.35
C ALA A 386 11.46 -4.87 -20.44
N PRO A 387 11.92 -4.61 -19.20
CA PRO A 387 11.30 -3.61 -18.33
C PRO A 387 11.41 -2.18 -18.87
N ILE A 388 12.54 -1.81 -19.51
CA ILE A 388 12.78 -0.46 -20.05
C ILE A 388 11.98 -0.24 -21.34
N ARG A 389 11.80 -1.28 -22.17
CA ARG A 389 10.91 -1.21 -23.34
C ARG A 389 9.44 -1.05 -22.95
N TRP A 390 9.04 -1.47 -21.76
CA TRP A 390 7.66 -1.34 -21.27
C TRP A 390 7.33 0.11 -20.87
N THR A 391 8.24 0.79 -20.16
CA THR A 391 8.02 2.17 -19.71
C THR A 391 7.99 3.15 -20.89
N GLY A 392 8.87 2.99 -21.89
CA GLY A 392 8.88 3.84 -23.09
C GLY A 392 7.60 3.71 -23.94
N ARG A 393 7.05 2.48 -24.07
CA ARG A 393 5.82 2.26 -24.83
C ARG A 393 4.56 2.68 -24.07
N ALA A 394 4.53 2.51 -22.75
CA ALA A 394 3.43 3.00 -21.91
C ALA A 394 3.34 4.54 -21.93
N ALA A 395 4.49 5.22 -21.89
CA ALA A 395 4.56 6.67 -22.00
C ALA A 395 4.06 7.17 -23.37
N ALA A 396 4.38 6.47 -24.46
CA ALA A 396 3.90 6.81 -25.80
C ALA A 396 2.39 6.52 -25.98
N SER A 397 1.87 5.41 -25.42
CA SER A 397 0.43 5.10 -25.50
C SER A 397 -0.41 6.05 -24.64
N LEU A 398 0.10 6.46 -23.48
CA LEU A 398 -0.52 7.50 -22.66
C LEU A 398 -0.55 8.84 -23.40
N ARG A 399 0.56 9.26 -24.02
CA ARG A 399 0.62 10.51 -24.79
C ARG A 399 -0.37 10.53 -25.96
N ASN A 400 -0.43 9.44 -26.73
CA ASN A 400 -1.37 9.31 -27.85
C ASN A 400 -2.83 9.22 -27.40
N TRP A 401 -3.11 8.57 -26.27
CA TRP A 401 -4.46 8.53 -25.69
C TRP A 401 -4.88 9.92 -25.19
N TRP A 402 -3.96 10.66 -24.55
CA TRP A 402 -4.19 12.01 -24.05
C TRP A 402 -4.45 13.00 -25.20
N GLN A 403 -3.65 12.95 -26.27
CA GLN A 403 -3.84 13.79 -27.46
C GLN A 403 -5.16 13.50 -28.19
N ARG A 404 -5.62 12.24 -28.26
CA ARG A 404 -6.90 11.91 -28.91
C ARG A 404 -8.12 12.31 -28.09
N ARG A 405 -8.00 12.43 -26.76
CA ARG A 405 -9.13 12.72 -25.87
C ARG A 405 -9.33 14.21 -25.59
N TRP A 406 -8.30 15.03 -25.79
CA TRP A 406 -8.30 16.47 -25.46
C TRP A 406 -8.22 17.42 -26.67
N VAL A 407 -8.25 16.89 -27.90
CA VAL A 407 -8.29 17.70 -29.15
C VAL A 407 -9.64 17.51 -29.88
N ARG A 408 -10.74 17.43 -29.14
CA ARG A 408 -12.09 17.56 -29.71
C ARG A 408 -12.88 18.58 -28.93
#